data_AF-A0A971EY09-F1
#
_entry.id   AF-A0A971EY09-F1
#
_cell.length_a   1.000
_cell.length_b   1.000
_cell.length_c   1.000
_cell.angle_alpha   90.00
_cell.angle_beta   90.00
_cell.angle_gamma   90.00
#
_symmetry.space_group_name_H-M   'P 1'
#
loop_
_entity.id
_entity.type
_entity.pdbx_description
1 polymer ?
#
loop_
_entity_poly.entity_id
_entity_poly.type
_entity_poly.pdbx_seq_one_letter_code
_entity_poly.pdbx_strand_id
1 'polypeptide(L)'
;MAITPEQATQILQLSVAMFDAAPGVVLGEQMASIVNSGKSIEELAAIMDDTTYFTEGMGYYPNLMTDQQFAEKFLDTLVGDLVSADNKAWVVDELVNWIQASSRGEAIWYAAEILASVPESDPNFGAAAAQFNNKVEVATYYTL
;
A
#
# COMPACT_ATOMS: atom_id res chain seq x y z
N MET A 1 -5.12 2.01 -24.50
CA MET A 1 -3.65 1.89 -24.34
C MET A 1 -3.41 0.92 -23.20
N ALA A 2 -2.28 0.20 -23.20
CA ALA A 2 -1.89 -0.64 -22.07
C ALA A 2 -1.06 0.20 -21.09
N ILE A 3 -1.12 -0.14 -19.79
CA ILE A 3 -0.30 0.49 -18.75
C ILE A 3 1.19 0.25 -19.02
N THR A 4 2.06 1.13 -18.53
CA THR A 4 3.51 0.93 -18.60
C THR A 4 3.98 -0.15 -17.62
N PRO A 5 5.17 -0.75 -17.82
CA PRO A 5 5.75 -1.67 -16.83
C PRO A 5 5.89 -1.06 -15.44
N GLU A 6 6.23 0.23 -15.36
CA GLU A 6 6.31 0.97 -14.10
C GLU A 6 4.94 1.07 -13.42
N GLN A 7 3.90 1.46 -14.16
CA GLN A 7 2.52 1.49 -13.64
C GLN A 7 2.05 0.11 -13.19
N ALA A 8 2.45 -0.97 -13.87
CA ALA A 8 2.16 -2.33 -13.45
C ALA A 8 2.82 -2.65 -12.10
N THR A 9 4.10 -2.31 -11.91
CA THR A 9 4.79 -2.45 -10.62
C THR A 9 4.12 -1.63 -9.52
N GLN A 10 3.73 -0.39 -9.80
CA GLN A 10 3.05 0.49 -8.83
C GLN A 10 1.69 -0.06 -8.41
N ILE A 11 0.92 -0.65 -9.34
CA ILE A 11 -0.34 -1.35 -9.03
C ILE A 11 -0.08 -2.54 -8.08
N LEU A 12 0.98 -3.30 -8.31
CA LEU A 12 1.35 -4.41 -7.43
C LEU A 12 1.79 -3.91 -6.05
N GLN A 13 2.60 -2.86 -5.98
CA GLN A 13 3.00 -2.21 -4.72
C GLN A 13 1.78 -1.73 -3.93
N LEU A 14 0.85 -1.03 -4.60
CA LEU A 14 -0.38 -0.57 -3.97
C LEU A 14 -1.21 -1.73 -3.44
N SER A 15 -1.40 -2.80 -4.23
CA SER A 15 -2.16 -3.97 -3.78
C SER A 15 -1.52 -4.66 -2.59
N VAL A 16 -0.20 -4.89 -2.63
CA VAL A 16 0.53 -5.51 -1.52
C VAL A 16 0.43 -4.65 -0.26
N ALA A 17 0.53 -3.33 -0.38
CA ALA A 17 0.41 -2.44 0.76
C ALA A 17 -1.03 -2.38 1.32
N MET A 18 -2.04 -2.28 0.46
CA MET A 18 -3.44 -2.16 0.90
C MET A 18 -4.00 -3.46 1.45
N PHE A 19 -3.60 -4.61 0.91
CA PHE A 19 -4.28 -5.89 1.15
C PHE A 19 -3.36 -7.00 1.66
N ASP A 20 -2.07 -6.72 1.86
CA ASP A 20 -1.03 -7.71 2.18
C ASP A 20 -1.05 -8.93 1.24
N ALA A 21 -1.45 -8.68 -0.02
CA ALA A 21 -1.69 -9.73 -1.00
C ALA A 21 -1.51 -9.23 -2.43
N ALA A 22 -1.21 -10.18 -3.31
CA ALA A 22 -1.28 -9.95 -4.74
C ALA A 22 -2.74 -9.65 -5.14
N PRO A 23 -2.97 -8.74 -6.10
CA PRO A 23 -4.33 -8.43 -6.54
C PRO A 23 -4.95 -9.61 -7.31
N GLY A 24 -4.12 -10.52 -7.83
CA GLY A 24 -4.55 -11.52 -8.80
C GLY A 24 -4.97 -10.87 -10.12
N VAL A 25 -5.51 -11.67 -11.03
CA VAL A 25 -5.85 -11.20 -12.39
C VAL A 25 -7.03 -10.23 -12.38
N VAL A 26 -8.13 -10.57 -11.71
CA VAL A 26 -9.38 -9.78 -11.78
C VAL A 26 -9.21 -8.38 -11.18
N LEU A 27 -8.65 -8.27 -9.97
CA LEU A 27 -8.43 -6.97 -9.35
C LEU A 27 -7.30 -6.21 -10.06
N GLY A 28 -6.26 -6.90 -10.50
CA GLY A 28 -5.15 -6.30 -11.26
C GLY A 28 -5.64 -5.65 -12.57
N GLU A 29 -6.51 -6.32 -13.32
CA GLU A 29 -7.14 -5.77 -14.53
C GLU A 29 -8.04 -4.56 -14.23
N GLN A 30 -8.79 -4.60 -13.12
CA GLN A 30 -9.62 -3.45 -12.70
C GLN A 30 -8.76 -2.23 -12.36
N MET A 31 -7.71 -2.41 -11.55
CA MET A 31 -6.75 -1.37 -11.20
C MET A 31 -6.06 -0.81 -12.46
N ALA A 32 -5.62 -1.69 -13.36
CA ALA A 32 -5.02 -1.30 -14.63
C ALA A 32 -5.99 -0.52 -15.54
N SER A 33 -7.27 -0.88 -15.56
CA SER A 33 -8.30 -0.15 -16.32
C SER A 33 -8.51 1.27 -15.78
N ILE A 34 -8.44 1.46 -14.46
CA ILE A 34 -8.53 2.79 -13.83
C ILE A 34 -7.35 3.65 -14.26
N VAL A 35 -6.12 3.13 -14.17
CA VAL A 35 -4.91 3.86 -14.59
C VAL A 35 -4.93 4.16 -16.09
N ASN A 36 -5.35 3.21 -16.92
CA ASN A 36 -5.51 3.42 -18.37
C ASN A 36 -6.54 4.48 -18.75
N SER A 37 -7.46 4.83 -17.84
CA SER A 37 -8.41 5.94 -18.03
C SER A 37 -7.78 7.32 -17.81
N GLY A 38 -6.49 7.39 -17.44
CA GLY A 38 -5.72 8.61 -17.22
C GLY A 38 -5.58 9.01 -15.75
N LYS A 39 -6.00 8.14 -14.82
CA LYS A 39 -5.89 8.38 -13.38
C LYS A 39 -4.49 8.05 -12.86
N SER A 40 -4.02 8.81 -11.88
CA SER A 40 -2.77 8.52 -11.17
C SER A 40 -2.91 7.29 -10.25
N ILE A 41 -1.77 6.79 -9.73
CA ILE A 41 -1.78 5.72 -8.72
C ILE A 41 -2.35 6.22 -7.39
N GLU A 42 -2.13 7.49 -7.04
CA GLU A 42 -2.76 8.15 -5.89
C GLU A 42 -4.29 8.14 -6.02
N GLU A 43 -4.82 8.56 -7.18
CA GLU A 43 -6.26 8.52 -7.44
C GLU A 43 -6.82 7.10 -7.45
N LEU A 44 -6.04 6.12 -7.93
CA LEU A 44 -6.40 4.71 -7.82
C LEU A 44 -6.50 4.29 -6.36
N ALA A 45 -5.53 4.66 -5.53
CA ALA A 45 -5.53 4.32 -4.11
C ALA A 45 -6.76 4.91 -3.38
N ALA A 46 -7.09 6.18 -3.66
CA ALA A 46 -8.32 6.82 -3.18
C ALA A 46 -9.60 6.14 -3.68
N ILE A 47 -9.61 5.57 -4.90
CA ILE A 47 -10.78 4.81 -5.36
C ILE A 47 -10.88 3.46 -4.64
N MET A 48 -9.74 2.84 -4.35
CA MET A 48 -9.69 1.51 -3.74
C MET A 48 -10.07 1.53 -2.26
N ASP A 49 -9.81 2.63 -1.54
CA ASP A 49 -10.15 2.74 -0.11
C ASP A 49 -11.67 2.80 0.16
N ASP A 50 -12.45 3.28 -0.81
CA ASP A 50 -13.91 3.31 -0.77
C ASP A 50 -14.57 1.94 -1.07
N THR A 51 -13.78 0.92 -1.42
CA THR A 51 -14.32 -0.40 -1.79
C THR A 51 -14.66 -1.24 -0.55
N THR A 52 -15.65 -2.12 -0.69
CA THR A 52 -15.93 -3.14 0.34
C THR A 52 -14.76 -4.11 0.52
N TYR A 53 -13.91 -4.28 -0.51
CA TYR A 53 -12.70 -5.09 -0.41
C TYR A 53 -11.71 -4.52 0.60
N PHE A 54 -11.62 -3.19 0.70
CA PHE A 54 -10.80 -2.49 1.68
C PHE A 54 -11.45 -2.44 3.08
N THR A 55 -12.73 -2.08 3.14
CA THR A 55 -13.43 -1.81 4.41
C THR A 55 -13.93 -3.07 5.13
N GLU A 56 -14.27 -4.12 4.40
CA GLU A 56 -14.86 -5.36 4.93
C GLU A 56 -14.07 -6.63 4.55
N GLY A 57 -13.27 -6.56 3.47
CA GLY A 57 -12.54 -7.69 2.90
C GLY A 57 -11.12 -7.87 3.45
N MET A 58 -10.14 -8.01 2.55
CA MET A 58 -8.76 -8.39 2.91
C MET A 58 -7.98 -7.27 3.60
N GLY A 59 -8.30 -5.99 3.36
CA GLY A 59 -7.73 -4.88 4.13
C GLY A 59 -8.27 -4.84 5.57
N TYR A 60 -9.55 -5.21 5.74
CA TYR A 60 -10.30 -5.11 7.00
C TYR A 60 -10.01 -3.80 7.75
N TYR A 61 -10.29 -2.67 7.10
CA TYR A 61 -10.19 -1.33 7.69
C TYR A 61 -11.59 -0.69 7.81
N PRO A 62 -12.40 -1.07 8.81
CA PRO A 62 -13.74 -0.51 8.97
C PRO A 62 -13.73 1.03 9.05
N ASN A 63 -14.75 1.66 8.45
CA ASN A 63 -14.95 3.11 8.49
C ASN A 63 -15.12 3.68 9.92
N LEU A 64 -15.43 2.81 10.89
CA LEU A 64 -15.54 3.19 12.30
C LEU A 64 -14.19 3.32 13.03
N MET A 65 -13.08 2.86 12.42
CA MET A 65 -11.74 3.07 12.97
C MET A 65 -11.39 4.56 12.95
N THR A 66 -10.74 5.04 14.00
CA THR A 66 -10.09 6.35 13.96
C THR A 66 -8.86 6.32 13.07
N ASP A 67 -8.38 7.48 12.63
CA ASP A 67 -7.18 7.56 11.78
C ASP A 67 -5.94 6.98 12.49
N GLN A 68 -5.84 7.20 13.82
CA GLN A 68 -4.81 6.58 14.65
C GLN A 68 -4.88 5.05 14.60
N GLN A 69 -6.07 4.46 14.85
CA GLN A 69 -6.26 3.02 14.85
C GLN A 69 -5.97 2.40 13.49
N PHE A 70 -6.36 3.10 12.43
CA PHE A 70 -6.06 2.70 11.07
C PHE A 70 -4.55 2.74 10.80
N ALA A 71 -3.86 3.85 11.10
CA ALA A 71 -2.44 4.02 10.85
C ALA A 71 -1.59 2.99 11.60
N GLU A 72 -1.89 2.75 12.88
CA GLU A 72 -1.23 1.72 13.69
C GLU A 72 -1.40 0.32 13.07
N LYS A 73 -2.64 -0.05 12.72
CA LYS A 73 -2.93 -1.35 12.15
C LYS A 73 -2.29 -1.55 10.77
N PHE A 74 -2.40 -0.54 9.91
CA PHE A 74 -1.83 -0.57 8.57
C PHE A 74 -0.31 -0.74 8.64
N LEU A 75 0.36 0.09 9.44
CA LEU A 75 1.81 0.01 9.57
C LEU A 75 2.25 -1.34 10.13
N ASP A 76 1.57 -1.86 11.16
CA ASP A 76 1.91 -3.15 11.74
C ASP A 76 1.77 -4.30 10.73
N THR A 77 0.74 -4.23 9.88
CA THR A 77 0.54 -5.19 8.79
C THR A 77 1.64 -5.09 7.74
N LEU A 78 2.06 -3.87 7.40
CA LEU A 78 3.03 -3.62 6.35
C LEU A 78 4.45 -4.06 6.74
N VAL A 79 4.90 -3.72 7.96
CA VAL A 79 6.31 -3.90 8.36
C VAL A 79 6.52 -4.92 9.48
N GLY A 80 5.46 -5.33 10.19
CA GLY A 80 5.55 -6.29 11.29
C GLY A 80 6.67 -5.95 12.29
N ASP A 81 7.36 -6.95 12.82
CA ASP A 81 8.44 -6.74 13.80
C ASP A 81 9.78 -6.30 13.19
N LEU A 82 9.83 -6.00 11.88
CA LEU A 82 11.07 -5.61 11.19
C LEU A 82 11.50 -4.16 11.48
N VAL A 83 10.60 -3.36 12.06
CA VAL A 83 10.82 -1.96 12.41
C VAL A 83 10.62 -1.80 13.92
N SER A 84 11.54 -1.10 14.58
CA SER A 84 11.47 -0.83 16.03
C SER A 84 10.21 -0.06 16.41
N ALA A 85 9.74 -0.22 17.65
CA ALA A 85 8.59 0.50 18.17
C ALA A 85 8.71 2.03 18.06
N ASP A 86 9.90 2.60 18.32
CA ASP A 86 10.12 4.05 18.23
C ASP A 86 9.95 4.57 16.80
N ASN A 87 10.54 3.87 15.82
CA ASN A 87 10.36 4.20 14.41
C ASN A 87 8.90 3.99 13.95
N LYS A 88 8.21 2.95 14.45
CA LYS A 88 6.78 2.77 14.15
C LYS A 88 5.94 3.92 14.66
N ALA A 89 6.18 4.39 15.88
CA ALA A 89 5.44 5.52 16.45
C ALA A 89 5.60 6.79 15.61
N TRP A 90 6.82 7.09 15.17
CA TRP A 90 7.06 8.22 14.25
C TRP A 90 6.32 8.07 12.92
N VAL A 91 6.35 6.89 12.29
CA VAL A 91 5.64 6.66 11.03
C VAL A 91 4.12 6.73 11.21
N VAL A 92 3.57 6.27 12.33
CA VAL A 92 2.14 6.39 12.63
C VAL A 92 1.72 7.87 12.68
N ASP A 93 2.51 8.73 13.33
CA ASP A 93 2.21 10.17 13.39
C ASP A 93 2.19 10.79 11.98
N GLU A 94 3.14 10.43 11.12
CA GLU A 94 3.18 10.88 9.72
C GLU A 94 1.99 10.35 8.90
N LEU A 95 1.64 9.07 9.07
CA LEU A 95 0.47 8.48 8.41
C LEU A 95 -0.81 9.21 8.78
N VAL A 96 -1.01 9.55 10.06
CA VAL A 96 -2.17 10.33 10.51
C VAL A 96 -2.20 11.70 9.84
N ASN A 97 -1.06 12.37 9.71
CA ASN A 97 -0.98 13.65 9.00
C ASN A 97 -1.37 13.52 7.52
N TRP A 98 -0.91 12.45 6.84
CA TRP A 98 -1.28 12.21 5.45
C TRP A 98 -2.76 11.89 5.29
N ILE A 99 -3.34 11.07 6.16
CA ILE A 99 -4.77 10.74 6.14
C ILE A 99 -5.61 12.02 6.30
N GLN A 100 -5.23 12.92 7.21
CA GLN A 100 -5.93 14.19 7.41
C GLN A 100 -5.82 15.15 6.23
N ALA A 101 -4.73 15.06 5.46
CA ALA A 101 -4.49 15.89 4.29
C ALA A 101 -5.11 15.32 3.00
N SER A 102 -5.45 14.04 2.98
CA SER A 102 -5.79 13.28 1.77
C SER A 102 -6.83 12.18 2.06
N SER A 103 -6.54 10.93 1.70
CA SER A 103 -7.35 9.76 2.02
C SER A 103 -6.51 8.65 2.68
N ARG A 104 -7.16 7.60 3.18
CA ARG A 104 -6.45 6.41 3.70
C ARG A 104 -5.70 5.69 2.60
N GLY A 105 -6.32 5.54 1.43
CA GLY A 105 -5.70 4.97 0.24
C GLY A 105 -4.47 5.76 -0.20
N GLU A 106 -4.58 7.08 -0.31
CA GLU A 106 -3.45 7.94 -0.68
C GLU A 106 -2.30 7.84 0.34
N ALA A 107 -2.60 7.85 1.64
CA ALA A 107 -1.59 7.65 2.68
C ALA A 107 -0.90 6.28 2.59
N ILE A 108 -1.63 5.20 2.24
CA ILE A 108 -1.05 3.89 1.98
C ILE A 108 -0.11 3.94 0.78
N TRP A 109 -0.52 4.59 -0.31
CA TRP A 109 0.31 4.71 -1.50
C TRP A 109 1.63 5.42 -1.19
N TYR A 110 1.60 6.56 -0.49
CA TYR A 110 2.82 7.28 -0.10
C TYR A 110 3.74 6.41 0.76
N ALA A 111 3.19 5.69 1.74
CA ALA A 111 3.98 4.78 2.57
C ALA A 111 4.62 3.65 1.75
N ALA A 112 3.86 3.07 0.80
CA ALA A 112 4.33 2.00 -0.07
C ALA A 112 5.45 2.47 -1.01
N GLU A 113 5.27 3.63 -1.64
CA GLU A 113 6.26 4.23 -2.54
C GLU A 113 7.57 4.55 -1.80
N ILE A 114 7.46 5.16 -0.61
CA ILE A 114 8.62 5.45 0.24
C ILE A 114 9.31 4.15 0.64
N LEU A 115 8.58 3.17 1.19
CA LEU A 115 9.16 1.91 1.65
C LEU A 115 9.85 1.13 0.52
N ALA A 116 9.28 1.12 -0.69
CA ALA A 116 9.90 0.49 -1.85
C ALA A 116 11.23 1.16 -2.27
N SER A 117 11.35 2.46 -2.04
CA SER A 117 12.54 3.26 -2.38
C SER A 117 13.65 3.21 -1.31
N VAL A 118 13.33 2.76 -0.09
CA VAL A 118 14.30 2.62 0.99
C VAL A 118 15.38 1.61 0.59
N PRO A 119 16.68 1.95 0.73
CA PRO A 119 17.75 0.98 0.53
C PRO A 119 17.62 -0.21 1.49
N GLU A 120 17.74 -1.44 1.00
CA GLU A 120 17.67 -2.63 1.85
C GLU A 120 18.79 -2.70 2.91
N SER A 121 19.85 -1.90 2.73
CA SER A 121 20.92 -1.71 3.72
C SER A 121 20.61 -0.68 4.81
N ASP A 122 19.45 -0.01 4.75
CA ASP A 122 19.04 0.97 5.75
C ASP A 122 18.87 0.29 7.13
N PRO A 123 19.46 0.82 8.20
CA PRO A 123 19.47 0.17 9.51
C PRO A 123 18.10 0.13 10.20
N ASN A 124 17.15 0.97 9.77
CA ASN A 124 15.86 1.13 10.42
C ASN A 124 14.73 0.44 9.65
N PHE A 125 14.76 0.54 8.32
CA PHE A 125 13.67 0.12 7.43
C PHE A 125 14.11 -0.85 6.34
N GLY A 126 15.42 -1.10 6.17
CA GLY A 126 15.93 -1.91 5.07
C GLY A 126 15.40 -3.34 5.04
N ALA A 127 15.21 -3.96 6.21
CA ALA A 127 14.61 -5.29 6.31
C ALA A 127 13.13 -5.30 5.88
N ALA A 128 12.36 -4.27 6.27
CA ALA A 128 10.96 -4.11 5.87
C ALA A 128 10.84 -3.80 4.37
N ALA A 129 11.73 -2.95 3.84
CA ALA A 129 11.82 -2.64 2.42
C ALA A 129 12.11 -3.90 1.59
N ALA A 130 13.10 -4.71 2.01
CA ALA A 130 13.41 -5.98 1.37
C ALA A 130 12.21 -6.94 1.41
N GLN A 131 11.51 -7.07 2.54
CA GLN A 131 10.32 -7.90 2.64
C GLN A 131 9.21 -7.42 1.69
N PHE A 132 8.94 -6.11 1.67
CA PHE A 132 7.92 -5.51 0.82
C PHE A 132 8.23 -5.73 -0.67
N ASN A 133 9.46 -5.44 -1.10
CA ASN A 133 9.90 -5.65 -2.49
C ASN A 133 9.81 -7.12 -2.91
N ASN A 134 10.18 -8.06 -2.03
CA ASN A 134 9.99 -9.49 -2.27
C ASN A 134 8.51 -9.88 -2.44
N LYS A 135 7.60 -9.33 -1.62
CA LYS A 135 6.15 -9.57 -1.77
C LYS A 135 5.65 -9.05 -3.12
N VAL A 136 6.11 -7.89 -3.56
CA VAL A 136 5.77 -7.29 -4.87
C VAL A 136 6.30 -8.15 -6.02
N GLU A 137 7.53 -8.64 -5.94
CA GLU A 137 8.08 -9.56 -6.94
C GLU A 137 7.24 -10.84 -7.03
N VAL A 138 6.90 -11.45 -5.88
CA VAL A 138 6.04 -12.64 -5.85
C VAL A 138 4.65 -12.34 -6.43
N ALA A 139 4.07 -11.18 -6.13
CA ALA A 139 2.75 -10.79 -6.64
C ALA A 139 2.69 -10.75 -8.17
N THR A 140 3.81 -10.45 -8.83
CA THR A 140 3.93 -10.47 -10.30
C THR A 140 3.48 -11.82 -10.87
N TYR A 141 3.90 -12.94 -10.28
CA TYR A 141 3.60 -14.29 -10.77
C TYR A 141 2.13 -14.70 -10.63
N TYR A 142 1.34 -13.97 -9.84
CA TYR A 142 -0.08 -14.26 -9.62
C TYR A 142 -1.02 -13.32 -10.39
N THR A 143 -0.47 -12.26 -11.00
CA THR A 143 -1.23 -11.20 -11.64
C THR A 143 -0.90 -11.01 -13.12
N LEU A 144 0.37 -11.18 -13.52
CA LEU A 144 0.86 -11.00 -14.88
C LEU A 144 1.23 -12.35 -15.52
#